data_AF-A0A535WTY1-F1
#
_entry.id   AF-A0A535WTY1-F1
#
_cell.length_a   1.000
_cell.length_b   1.000
_cell.length_c   1.000
_cell.angle_alpha   90.00
_cell.angle_beta   90.00
_cell.angle_gamma   90.00
#
_symmetry.space_group_name_H-M   'P 1'
#
loop_
_entity.id
_entity.type
_entity.pdbx_description
1 polymer ?
#
loop_
_entity_poly.entity_id
_entity_poly.type
_entity_poly.pdbx_seq_one_letter_code
_entity_poly.pdbx_strand_id
1 'polypeptide(L)'
;ETIRRLGQRGHPVTIVTPRLHGRFPQLAGVRYQLYPVQRPHPSVSHVSNLLGATIALKALKRRKKYDVTIAGSYDVALALGWAGIVPRTPLVFLFHSELYSEWVQS
;
A
#
# COMPACT_ATOMS: atom_id res chain seq x y z
N GLU A 1 -5.17 -13.01 -1.33
CA GLU A 1 -6.55 -13.50 -1.15
C GLU A 1 -7.55 -12.43 -0.66
N THR A 2 -7.27 -11.71 0.43
CA THR A 2 -8.18 -10.70 1.02
C THR A 2 -8.72 -9.68 0.02
N ILE A 3 -7.83 -9.07 -0.77
CA ILE A 3 -8.18 -8.07 -1.79
C ILE A 3 -9.13 -8.65 -2.84
N ARG A 4 -8.83 -9.85 -3.35
CA ARG A 4 -9.64 -10.55 -4.36
C ARG A 4 -11.06 -10.78 -3.84
N ARG A 5 -11.19 -11.27 -2.59
CA ARG A 5 -12.50 -11.49 -1.96
C ARG A 5 -13.28 -10.19 -1.75
N LEU A 6 -12.62 -9.10 -1.37
CA LEU A 6 -13.28 -7.79 -1.22
C LEU A 6 -13.81 -7.28 -2.56
N GLY A 7 -13.00 -7.35 -3.61
CA GLY A 7 -13.43 -6.97 -4.97
C GLY A 7 -14.59 -7.83 -5.49
N GLN A 8 -14.54 -9.15 -5.28
CA GLN A 8 -15.62 -10.07 -5.66
C GLN A 8 -16.94 -9.82 -4.91
N ARG A 9 -16.87 -9.29 -3.68
CA ARG A 9 -18.05 -8.88 -2.91
C ARG A 9 -18.59 -7.51 -3.31
N GLY A 10 -18.03 -6.87 -4.33
CA GLY A 10 -18.47 -5.58 -4.84
C GLY A 10 -17.91 -4.37 -4.08
N HIS A 11 -16.96 -4.58 -3.16
CA HIS A 11 -16.32 -3.45 -2.48
C HIS A 11 -15.31 -2.78 -3.41
N PRO A 12 -15.35 -1.45 -3.58
CA PRO A 12 -14.35 -0.73 -4.35
C PRO A 12 -13.03 -0.68 -3.57
N VAL A 13 -12.01 -1.42 -4.05
CA VAL A 13 -10.69 -1.48 -3.42
C VAL A 13 -9.71 -0.61 -4.20
N THR A 14 -8.92 0.20 -3.49
CA THR A 14 -7.77 0.90 -4.07
C THR A 14 -6.51 0.41 -3.39
N ILE A 15 -5.59 -0.19 -4.15
CA ILE A 15 -4.30 -0.66 -3.68
C ILE A 15 -3.26 0.40 -3.99
N VAL A 16 -2.50 0.81 -2.98
CA VAL A 16 -1.30 1.63 -3.15
C VAL A 16 -0.09 0.73 -2.95
N THR A 17 0.71 0.55 -3.99
CA THR A 17 1.82 -0.41 -3.99
C THR A 17 2.94 0.08 -4.91
N PRO A 18 4.21 -0.29 -4.66
CA PRO A 18 5.29 0.07 -5.57
C PRO A 18 5.09 -0.54 -6.96
N ARG A 19 5.60 0.12 -8.00
CA ARG A 19 5.62 -0.41 -9.37
C ARG A 19 6.63 -1.56 -9.46
N LEU A 20 6.14 -2.79 -9.53
CA LEU A 20 6.96 -3.98 -9.76
C LEU A 20 7.24 -4.18 -11.26
N HIS A 21 8.29 -4.93 -11.59
CA HIS A 21 8.57 -5.38 -12.95
C HIS A 21 7.51 -6.41 -13.34
N GLY A 22 6.39 -5.94 -13.89
CA GLY A 22 5.26 -6.78 -14.27
C GLY A 22 3.94 -6.02 -14.31
N ARG A 23 2.91 -6.65 -14.88
CA ARG A 23 1.53 -6.14 -14.82
C ARG A 23 0.85 -6.72 -13.59
N PHE A 24 0.16 -5.87 -12.83
CA PHE A 24 -0.71 -6.33 -11.75
C PHE A 24 -1.93 -7.06 -12.32
N PRO A 25 -2.44 -8.10 -11.63
CA PRO A 25 -3.64 -8.80 -12.09
C PRO A 25 -4.82 -7.84 -12.16
N GLN A 26 -5.63 -7.96 -13.21
CA GLN A 26 -6.89 -7.22 -13.29
C GLN A 26 -7.94 -7.92 -12.43
N LEU A 27 -8.32 -7.28 -11.33
CA LEU A 27 -9.32 -7.80 -10.40
C LEU A 27 -10.55 -6.88 -10.43
N ALA A 28 -11.73 -7.49 -10.47
CA ALA A 28 -13.00 -6.75 -10.44
C ALA A 28 -13.10 -5.88 -9.17
N GLY A 29 -13.49 -4.61 -9.34
CA GLY A 29 -13.62 -3.66 -8.23
C GLY A 29 -12.29 -3.18 -7.64
N VAL A 30 -11.14 -3.57 -8.20
CA VAL A 30 -9.82 -3.20 -7.68
C VAL A 30 -9.13 -2.20 -8.62
N ARG A 31 -8.63 -1.11 -8.03
CA ARG A 31 -7.80 -0.11 -8.72
C ARG A 31 -6.41 -0.09 -8.10
N TYR A 32 -5.39 0.06 -8.94
CA TYR A 32 -3.99 0.12 -8.51
C TYR A 32 -3.46 1.55 -8.67
N GLN A 33 -2.92 2.10 -7.59
CA GLN A 33 -2.15 3.34 -7.57
C GLN A 33 -0.68 2.99 -7.35
N LEU A 34 0.10 3.07 -8.42
CA LEU A 34 1.51 2.66 -8.40
C LEU A 34 2.41 3.86 -8.11
N TYR A 35 3.42 3.66 -7.26
CA TYR A 35 4.50 4.64 -7.04
C TYR A 35 5.85 4.05 -7.48
N PRO A 36 6.82 4.88 -7.90
CA PRO A 36 8.11 4.39 -8.38
C PRO A 36 8.89 3.68 -7.27
N VAL A 37 9.66 2.67 -7.67
CA VAL A 37 10.52 1.88 -6.78
C VAL A 37 11.96 2.39 -6.90
N GLN A 38 12.64 2.55 -5.76
CA GLN A 38 14.10 2.63 -5.69
C GLN A 38 14.60 1.47 -4.84
N ARG A 39 15.46 0.60 -5.42
CA ARG A 39 16.02 -0.60 -4.76
C ARG A 39 17.55 -0.63 -4.58
N PRO A 40 18.28 0.49 -4.40
CA PRO A 40 19.74 0.40 -4.27
C PRO A 40 20.19 -0.15 -2.90
N HIS A 41 19.44 0.09 -1.81
CA HIS A 41 19.82 -0.32 -0.45
C HIS A 41 18.55 -0.43 0.45
N PRO A 42 18.50 -1.30 1.49
CA PRO A 42 17.32 -1.46 2.34
C PRO A 42 16.82 -0.17 2.99
N SER A 43 17.71 0.63 3.59
CA SER A 43 17.34 1.93 4.19
C SER A 43 16.78 2.91 3.15
N VAL A 44 17.39 2.97 1.96
CA VAL A 44 16.91 3.81 0.84
C VAL A 44 15.55 3.32 0.36
N SER A 45 15.33 2.01 0.38
CA SER A 45 14.06 1.39 -0.02
C SER A 45 12.94 1.75 0.96
N HIS A 46 13.18 1.69 2.29
CA HIS A 46 12.21 2.12 3.30
C HIS A 46 11.82 3.59 3.14
N VAL A 47 12.81 4.48 3.01
CA VAL A 47 12.56 5.92 2.88
C VAL A 47 11.85 6.25 1.57
N SER A 48 12.29 5.68 0.44
CA SER A 48 11.66 5.92 -0.86
C SER A 48 10.24 5.34 -0.92
N ASN A 49 9.99 4.18 -0.32
CA ASN A 49 8.65 3.60 -0.20
C ASN A 49 7.74 4.46 0.67
N LEU A 50 8.21 4.93 1.82
CA LEU A 50 7.47 5.83 2.70
C LEU A 50 7.06 7.12 1.97
N LEU A 51 8.01 7.77 1.28
CA LEU A 51 7.76 9.01 0.54
C LEU A 51 6.81 8.78 -0.65
N GLY A 52 7.09 7.76 -1.47
CA GLY A 52 6.28 7.40 -2.62
C GLY A 52 4.85 7.06 -2.24
N ALA A 53 4.67 6.24 -1.20
CA ALA A 53 3.37 5.90 -0.65
C ALA A 53 2.65 7.14 -0.10
N THR A 54 3.34 8.01 0.65
CA THR A 54 2.74 9.24 1.21
C THR A 54 2.21 10.15 0.12
N ILE A 55 2.97 10.36 -0.96
CA ILE A 55 2.55 11.20 -2.10
C ILE A 55 1.33 10.59 -2.78
N ALA A 56 1.37 9.29 -3.09
CA ALA A 56 0.26 8.58 -3.71
C ALA A 56 -1.02 8.65 -2.85
N LEU A 57 -0.90 8.44 -1.53
CA LEU A 57 -2.00 8.49 -0.58
C LEU A 57 -2.57 9.91 -0.42
N LYS A 58 -1.73 10.96 -0.41
CA LYS A 58 -2.20 12.36 -0.40
C LYS A 58 -3.04 12.69 -1.63
N ALA A 59 -2.65 12.20 -2.81
CA ALA A 59 -3.41 12.40 -4.05
C ALA A 59 -4.79 11.72 -3.99
N LEU A 60 -4.87 10.56 -3.34
CA LEU A 60 -6.12 9.80 -3.14
C LEU A 60 -7.06 10.44 -2.13
N LYS A 61 -6.54 10.92 -1.00
CA LYS A 61 -7.31 11.59 0.06
C LYS A 61 -8.14 12.77 -0.47
N ARG A 62 -7.60 13.54 -1.42
CA ARG A 62 -8.30 14.69 -2.02
C ARG A 62 -9.53 14.29 -2.84
N ARG A 63 -9.64 13.02 -3.24
CA ARG A 63 -10.62 12.56 -4.22
C ARG A 63 -11.76 11.75 -3.61
N LYS A 64 -11.55 11.07 -2.47
CA LYS A 64 -12.55 10.17 -1.86
C LYS A 64 -12.39 10.02 -0.35
N LYS A 65 -13.52 9.76 0.33
CA LYS A 65 -13.54 9.21 1.69
C LYS A 65 -13.35 7.69 1.61
N TYR A 66 -12.60 7.12 2.54
CA TYR A 66 -12.39 5.68 2.69
C TYR A 66 -13.03 5.23 4.00
N ASP A 67 -13.64 4.04 4.01
CA ASP A 67 -14.30 3.49 5.20
C ASP A 67 -13.34 2.70 6.07
N VAL A 68 -12.35 2.04 5.46
CA VAL A 68 -11.30 1.26 6.13
C VAL A 68 -9.99 1.38 5.35
N THR A 69 -8.87 1.41 6.06
CA THR A 69 -7.52 1.28 5.50
C THR A 69 -6.85 0.01 6.00
N ILE A 70 -6.06 -0.62 5.13
CA ILE A 70 -5.29 -1.82 5.45
C ILE A 70 -3.82 -1.55 5.13
N ALA A 71 -2.93 -1.75 6.10
CA ALA A 71 -1.48 -1.62 5.92
C ALA A 71 -0.79 -2.97 6.08
N GLY A 72 0.11 -3.30 5.15
CA GLY A 72 0.90 -4.53 5.16
C GLY A 72 2.35 -4.37 5.66
N SER A 73 2.79 -3.13 5.92
CA SER A 73 4.12 -2.83 6.45
C SER A 73 4.11 -1.55 7.28
N TYR A 74 5.12 -1.38 8.13
CA TYR A 74 5.27 -0.19 8.98
C TYR A 74 5.41 1.09 8.17
N ASP A 75 6.20 1.09 7.09
CA ASP A 75 6.38 2.26 6.23
C ASP A 75 5.05 2.75 5.64
N VAL A 76 4.19 1.82 5.22
CA VAL A 76 2.88 2.15 4.66
C VAL A 76 1.93 2.64 5.75
N ALA A 77 1.95 2.05 6.94
CA ALA A 77 1.18 2.52 8.08
C ALA A 77 1.55 3.96 8.46
N LEU A 78 2.86 4.26 8.49
CA LEU A 78 3.37 5.61 8.72
C LEU A 78 2.94 6.57 7.59
N ALA A 79 3.03 6.12 6.33
CA ALA A 79 2.59 6.90 5.17
C ALA A 79 1.10 7.28 5.24
N LEU A 80 0.23 6.38 5.72
CA LEU A 80 -1.19 6.65 5.93
C LEU A 80 -1.42 7.76 6.98
N GLY A 81 -0.63 7.76 8.05
CA GLY A 81 -0.60 8.82 9.04
C GLY A 81 -0.13 10.15 8.46
N TRP A 82 1.00 10.17 7.74
CA TRP A 82 1.56 11.37 7.12
C TRP A 82 0.72 11.94 5.98
N ALA A 83 -0.03 11.09 5.27
CA ALA A 83 -1.04 11.53 4.32
C ALA A 83 -2.28 12.11 5.00
N GLY A 84 -2.41 11.93 6.32
CA GLY A 84 -3.55 12.37 7.13
C GLY A 84 -4.83 11.62 6.79
N ILE A 85 -4.70 10.37 6.33
CA ILE A 85 -5.82 9.44 6.14
C ILE A 85 -6.21 8.86 7.49
N VAL A 86 -5.22 8.43 8.28
CA VAL A 86 -5.36 8.23 9.73
C VAL A 86 -5.15 9.60 10.39
N PRO A 87 -5.99 10.03 11.36
CA PRO A 87 -6.97 9.27 12.15
C PRO A 87 -8.40 9.22 11.60
N ARG A 88 -8.65 9.75 10.39
CA ARG A 88 -10.03 9.88 9.86
C ARG A 88 -10.66 8.55 9.42
N THR A 89 -9.84 7.53 9.22
CA THR A 89 -10.26 6.22 8.72
C THR A 89 -9.68 5.13 9.63
N PRO A 90 -10.47 4.14 10.06
CA PRO A 90 -9.98 2.97 10.76
C PRO A 90 -8.81 2.29 10.03
N LEU A 91 -7.79 1.88 10.77
CA LEU A 91 -6.61 1.19 10.27
C LEU A 91 -6.58 -0.25 10.76
N VAL A 92 -6.52 -1.19 9.82
CA VAL A 92 -6.20 -2.60 10.08
C VAL A 92 -4.76 -2.83 9.65
N PHE A 93 -3.91 -3.23 10.60
CA PHE A 93 -2.54 -3.61 10.29
C PHE A 93 -2.47 -5.13 10.09
N LEU A 94 -2.12 -5.57 8.89
CA LEU A 94 -1.93 -6.98 8.56
C LEU A 94 -0.43 -7.29 8.51
N PHE A 95 0.11 -7.70 9.65
CA PHE A 95 1.49 -8.18 9.71
C PHE A 95 1.60 -9.53 8.98
N HIS A 96 2.45 -9.59 7.96
CA HIS A 96 2.87 -10.84 7.34
C HIS A 96 4.34 -11.06 7.71
N SER A 97 4.62 -12.12 8.44
CA SER A 97 5.95 -12.41 9.03
C SER A 97 7.01 -12.85 8.03
N GLU A 98 6.68 -13.04 6.75
CA GLU A 98 7.65 -13.49 5.72
C GLU A 98 8.63 -12.39 5.26
N LEU A 99 8.48 -11.16 5.76
CA LEU A 99 9.33 -10.01 5.43
C LEU A 99 10.77 -10.06 5.99
N TYR A 100 11.18 -11.15 6.64
CA TYR A 100 12.57 -11.37 7.09
C TYR A 100 13.31 -12.50 6.36
N SER A 101 12.66 -13.33 5.56
CA SER A 101 13.32 -14.49 4.92
C SER A 101 13.87 -14.20 3.53
N GLU A 102 13.22 -13.34 2.74
CA GLU A 102 13.63 -13.10 1.35
C GLU A 102 14.58 -11.90 1.17
N TRP A 103 14.80 -11.09 2.21
CA TRP A 103 15.66 -9.89 2.14
C TRP A 103 17.03 -10.06 2.82
N VAL A 104 17.29 -11.21 3.45
CA VAL A 104 18.59 -11.56 4.06
C VAL A 104 19.35 -12.58 3.21
N GLN A 105 18.73 -13.11 2.14
CA GLN A 105 19.35 -14.07 1.22
C GLN A 105 19.45 -13.51 -0.20
N SER A 106 20.23 -12.44 -0.37
CA SER A 106 20.83 -12.09 -1.67
C SER A 106 22.01 -11.15 -1.46
#